data_AF-A0A2G9R9X0-F1
#
_entry.id   AF-A0A2G9R9X0-F1
#
_cell.length_a   1.000
_cell.length_b   1.000
_cell.length_c   1.000
_cell.angle_alpha   90.00
_cell.angle_beta   90.00
_cell.angle_gamma   90.00
#
_symmetry.space_group_name_H-M   'P 1'
#
loop_
_entity.id
_entity.type
_entity.pdbx_description
1 polymer ?
#
loop_
_entity_poly.entity_id
_entity_poly.type
_entity_poly.pdbx_seq_one_letter_code
_entity_poly.pdbx_strand_id
1 'polypeptide(L)'
;MSKMVLRIKGPEKLPTGYHLMLHVSATDAQSLGVFYLHSKVYTHVLGRQKLFYKTRYTGTRELEFFVEGLRFPDEGFNGLVSIKASLLESQVEVGMGVPTRHSGNPNIHRLCGISDLSPHNHSQHSGSRRGLRLQGPDFGYVTKVADADEVTSLDSFGNLEVSPPVTVRGKNYPLGRILIGSSFPTTSGRRMTKVVRDFLHAQRVQPPIELFSDWLFVGHVDEFLTFVPAPNQKVSPPRRLCPAGVGGTFFIMCDGTEYRSIRVFHIIDTKRCRALHISFHSLFVPRQHCIDWNRDILKRELGLTEDDIIDIPALFKLQDGQATAFFPNMVNMIVLGKILGIPKPYGPVIKETCCLEDYVVDQLKPLDLTCTFIDDVVSYHKKLGEVHCGTNVRRKPFSFKWWQMEEPQSGN
;
A
#
# COMPACT_ATOMS: atom_id res chain seq x y z
N MET A 1 -5.29 10.03 20.48
CA MET A 1 -5.61 11.47 20.60
C MET A 1 -4.34 12.28 20.81
N SER A 2 -4.32 13.53 20.35
CA SER A 2 -3.25 14.51 20.56
C SER A 2 -3.64 15.50 21.66
N LYS A 3 -2.71 15.82 22.57
CA LYS A 3 -2.97 16.76 23.68
C LYS A 3 -2.92 18.21 23.19
N MET A 4 -3.94 19.00 23.52
CA MET A 4 -4.01 20.44 23.30
C MET A 4 -4.20 21.12 24.66
N VAL A 5 -3.44 22.17 24.96
CA VAL A 5 -3.52 22.88 26.25
C VAL A 5 -3.90 24.33 26.03
N LEU A 6 -5.00 24.78 26.64
CA LEU A 6 -5.37 26.19 26.70
C LEU A 6 -4.82 26.79 28.00
N ARG A 7 -3.77 27.61 27.89
CA ARG A 7 -3.15 28.31 29.01
C ARG A 7 -3.76 29.69 29.16
N ILE A 8 -4.27 29.98 30.35
CA ILE A 8 -4.95 31.24 30.67
C ILE A 8 -4.18 31.90 31.80
N LYS A 9 -3.81 33.17 31.62
CA LYS A 9 -3.23 34.02 32.67
C LYS A 9 -4.02 35.31 32.74
N GLY A 10 -4.54 35.65 33.91
CA GLY A 10 -5.42 36.81 34.08
C GLY A 10 -6.06 36.90 35.47
N PRO A 11 -6.92 37.92 35.69
CA PRO A 11 -7.63 38.14 36.95
C PRO A 11 -8.58 36.99 37.29
N GLU A 12 -9.06 36.86 38.53
CA GLU A 12 -9.93 35.74 38.95
C GLU A 12 -11.21 35.59 38.10
N LYS A 13 -11.73 36.71 37.59
CA LYS A 13 -12.92 36.78 36.75
C LYS A 13 -12.65 37.66 35.54
N LEU A 14 -13.23 37.31 34.40
CA LEU A 14 -13.25 38.20 33.23
C LEU A 14 -14.15 39.41 33.53
N PRO A 15 -13.90 40.56 32.87
CA PRO A 15 -14.85 41.67 32.87
C PRO A 15 -16.24 41.20 32.42
N THR A 16 -17.28 41.81 32.99
CA THR A 16 -18.67 41.51 32.64
C THR A 16 -18.88 41.64 31.12
N GLY A 17 -19.58 40.68 30.53
CA GLY A 17 -19.82 40.64 29.08
C GLY A 17 -18.76 39.86 28.29
N TYR A 18 -17.60 39.53 28.85
CA TYR A 18 -16.57 38.78 28.10
C TYR A 18 -16.63 37.26 28.33
N HIS A 19 -16.40 36.49 27.27
CA HIS A 19 -16.45 35.04 27.27
C HIS A 19 -15.31 34.42 26.46
N LEU A 20 -14.61 33.44 27.04
CA LEU A 20 -13.61 32.66 26.34
C LEU A 20 -14.24 31.42 25.71
N MET A 21 -14.13 31.28 24.40
CA MET A 21 -14.77 30.27 23.60
C MET A 21 -13.77 29.52 22.72
N LEU A 22 -13.87 28.20 22.67
CA LEU A 22 -13.25 27.39 21.64
C LEU A 22 -14.25 27.14 20.51
N HIS A 23 -13.80 27.16 19.26
CA HIS A 23 -14.66 26.90 18.11
C HIS A 23 -13.90 26.26 16.94
N VAL A 24 -14.66 25.62 16.06
CA VAL A 24 -14.19 24.97 14.82
C VAL A 24 -15.11 25.33 13.67
N SER A 25 -14.60 25.30 12.45
CA SER A 25 -15.43 25.46 11.26
C SER A 25 -16.38 24.27 11.11
N ALA A 26 -17.53 24.45 10.44
CA ALA A 26 -18.45 23.35 10.15
C ALA A 26 -17.78 22.24 9.32
N THR A 27 -16.85 22.61 8.43
CA THR A 27 -16.06 21.67 7.63
C THR A 27 -15.09 20.86 8.49
N ASP A 28 -14.30 21.51 9.36
CA ASP A 28 -13.34 20.83 10.22
C ASP A 28 -14.02 19.94 11.26
N ALA A 29 -15.20 20.33 11.73
CA ALA A 29 -16.00 19.57 12.70
C ALA A 29 -16.38 18.17 12.18
N GLN A 30 -16.37 17.93 10.87
CA GLN A 30 -16.57 16.60 10.28
C GLN A 30 -15.34 15.70 10.39
N SER A 31 -14.16 16.31 10.55
CA SER A 31 -12.85 15.66 10.49
C SER A 31 -12.17 15.53 11.86
N LEU A 32 -12.73 16.11 12.93
CA LEU A 32 -12.15 16.05 14.27
C LEU A 32 -13.19 15.89 15.39
N GLY A 33 -12.72 15.38 16.54
CA GLY A 33 -13.39 15.44 17.83
C GLY A 33 -12.47 16.02 18.90
N VAL A 34 -13.00 16.84 19.80
CA VAL A 34 -12.26 17.43 20.93
C VAL A 34 -12.94 17.06 22.24
N PHE A 35 -12.14 16.55 23.17
CA PHE A 35 -12.57 16.16 24.51
C PHE A 35 -11.86 17.00 25.56
N TYR A 36 -12.60 17.51 26.53
CA TYR A 36 -12.06 18.18 27.71
C TYR A 36 -11.87 17.16 28.83
N LEU A 37 -10.67 17.13 29.43
CA LEU A 37 -10.38 16.27 30.58
C LEU A 37 -10.58 17.04 31.88
N HIS A 38 -11.56 16.63 32.68
CA HIS A 38 -11.81 17.20 34.00
C HIS A 38 -12.16 16.11 35.00
N SER A 39 -11.51 16.11 36.17
CA SER A 39 -11.76 15.11 37.22
C SER A 39 -11.69 13.66 36.71
N LYS A 40 -10.73 13.37 35.82
CA LYS A 40 -10.54 12.07 35.13
C LYS A 40 -11.70 11.65 34.21
N VAL A 41 -12.60 12.57 33.87
CA VAL A 41 -13.70 12.35 32.92
C VAL A 41 -13.43 13.10 31.62
N TYR A 42 -13.63 12.43 30.49
CA TYR A 42 -13.57 13.01 29.15
C TYR A 42 -14.96 13.48 28.72
N THR A 43 -15.12 14.78 28.48
CA THR A 43 -16.37 15.35 27.96
C THR A 43 -16.16 15.84 26.53
N HIS A 44 -16.99 15.39 25.58
CA HIS A 44 -16.96 15.88 24.20
C HIS A 44 -17.40 17.35 24.12
N VAL A 45 -16.54 18.21 23.58
CA VAL A 45 -16.72 19.67 23.56
C VAL A 45 -16.77 20.29 22.17
N LEU A 46 -16.12 19.69 21.16
CA LEU A 46 -16.20 20.14 19.77
C LEU A 46 -16.19 18.93 18.82
N GLY A 47 -16.94 18.99 17.72
CA GLY A 47 -17.01 17.95 16.70
C GLY A 47 -18.30 18.07 15.88
N ARG A 48 -18.71 17.00 15.19
CA ARG A 48 -19.82 16.99 14.21
C ARG A 48 -21.11 17.69 14.66
N GLN A 49 -21.45 17.57 15.94
CA GLN A 49 -22.69 18.13 16.51
C GLN A 49 -22.47 19.41 17.33
N LYS A 50 -21.23 19.84 17.52
CA LYS A 50 -20.89 20.94 18.44
C LYS A 50 -19.74 21.77 17.89
N LEU A 51 -20.07 22.95 17.38
CA LEU A 51 -19.10 23.83 16.72
C LEU A 51 -18.37 24.78 17.68
N PHE A 52 -18.93 24.99 18.87
CA PHE A 52 -18.36 25.90 19.87
C PHE A 52 -18.50 25.36 21.30
N TYR A 53 -17.58 25.78 22.15
CA TYR A 53 -17.54 25.44 23.56
C TYR A 53 -17.17 26.66 24.39
N LYS A 54 -18.11 27.14 25.21
CA LYS A 54 -17.88 28.21 26.19
C LYS A 54 -17.11 27.63 27.38
N THR A 55 -15.89 28.10 27.58
CA THR A 55 -15.04 27.66 28.70
C THR A 55 -15.46 28.37 29.99
N ARG A 56 -15.39 27.66 31.13
CA ARG A 56 -15.73 28.24 32.44
C ARG A 56 -14.56 29.03 33.02
N TYR A 57 -14.31 30.28 32.66
CA TYR A 57 -13.12 31.03 33.13
C TYR A 57 -13.01 31.11 34.67
N THR A 58 -11.84 30.77 35.24
CA THR A 58 -11.54 30.87 36.69
C THR A 58 -10.08 31.27 36.88
N GLY A 59 -9.73 32.50 36.54
CA GLY A 59 -8.37 33.03 36.68
C GLY A 59 -7.29 32.27 35.93
N THR A 60 -6.10 32.24 36.54
CA THR A 60 -4.90 31.65 35.95
C THR A 60 -4.93 30.13 36.09
N ARG A 61 -4.94 29.41 34.96
CA ARG A 61 -5.03 27.96 34.92
C ARG A 61 -4.66 27.39 33.54
N GLU A 62 -4.52 26.08 33.49
CA GLU A 62 -4.39 25.32 32.26
C GLU A 62 -5.56 24.37 32.10
N LEU A 63 -6.11 24.32 30.89
CA LEU A 63 -7.16 23.37 30.53
C LEU A 63 -6.60 22.36 29.53
N GLU A 64 -6.75 21.09 29.84
CA GLU A 64 -6.29 19.99 28.99
C GLU A 64 -7.41 19.46 28.11
N PHE A 65 -7.14 19.44 26.81
CA PHE A 65 -8.01 18.88 25.79
C PHE A 65 -7.28 17.77 25.04
N PHE A 66 -8.05 16.84 24.49
CA PHE A 66 -7.57 15.72 23.69
C PHE A 66 -8.32 15.73 22.37
N VAL A 67 -7.57 15.70 21.27
CA VAL A 67 -8.08 15.83 19.90
C VAL A 67 -7.92 14.49 19.18
N GLU A 68 -8.98 14.03 18.51
CA GLU A 68 -8.92 12.90 17.57
C GLU A 68 -9.22 13.35 16.15
N GLY A 69 -8.59 12.70 15.18
CA GLY A 69 -8.93 12.83 13.76
C GLY A 69 -9.94 11.75 13.38
N LEU A 70 -10.97 12.14 12.65
CA LEU A 70 -12.07 11.25 12.24
C LEU A 70 -11.98 10.83 10.76
N ARG A 71 -11.07 11.45 10.00
CA ARG A 71 -10.90 11.25 8.56
C ARG A 71 -9.42 11.30 8.19
N PHE A 72 -9.01 10.43 7.27
CA PHE A 72 -7.72 10.52 6.58
C PHE A 72 -7.78 11.57 5.47
N PRO A 73 -6.63 12.12 5.03
CA PRO A 73 -6.55 12.88 3.78
C PRO A 73 -7.22 12.13 2.64
N ASP A 74 -7.95 12.85 1.80
CA ASP A 74 -8.75 12.27 0.72
C ASP A 74 -9.09 13.32 -0.34
N GLU A 75 -9.79 12.92 -1.40
CA GLU A 75 -10.39 13.87 -2.36
C GLU A 75 -11.22 14.93 -1.61
N GLY A 76 -10.88 16.21 -1.83
CA GLY A 76 -11.54 17.34 -1.15
C GLY A 76 -11.14 17.58 0.32
N PHE A 77 -10.18 16.83 0.88
CA PHE A 77 -9.68 17.04 2.24
C PHE A 77 -8.16 16.82 2.34
N ASN A 78 -7.40 17.92 2.51
CA ASN A 78 -5.94 17.89 2.56
C ASN A 78 -5.34 17.39 3.90
N GLY A 79 -6.18 16.98 4.85
CA GLY A 79 -5.75 16.51 6.18
C GLY A 79 -5.54 17.62 7.23
N LEU A 80 -5.61 18.90 6.86
CA LEU A 80 -5.45 20.00 7.80
C LEU A 80 -6.79 20.34 8.47
N VAL A 81 -6.75 20.59 9.77
CA VAL A 81 -7.89 21.03 10.57
C VAL A 81 -7.49 22.18 11.48
N SER A 82 -8.44 23.06 11.83
CA SER A 82 -8.19 24.22 12.68
C SER A 82 -9.13 24.26 13.88
N ILE A 83 -8.56 24.42 15.08
CA ILE A 83 -9.29 24.72 16.32
C ILE A 83 -8.90 26.14 16.75
N LYS A 84 -9.89 26.98 17.05
CA LYS A 84 -9.69 28.39 17.39
C LYS A 84 -10.11 28.65 18.82
N ALA A 85 -9.39 29.54 19.49
CA ALA A 85 -9.78 30.12 20.77
C ALA A 85 -10.03 31.62 20.57
N SER A 86 -11.15 32.13 21.08
CA SER A 86 -11.52 33.53 20.96
C SER A 86 -12.07 34.06 22.28
N LEU A 87 -11.65 35.27 22.64
CA LEU A 87 -12.28 36.06 23.69
C LEU A 87 -13.33 36.95 23.02
N LEU A 88 -14.60 36.72 23.35
CA LEU A 88 -15.74 37.40 22.75
C LEU A 88 -16.36 38.35 23.75
N GLU A 89 -16.72 39.55 23.29
CA GLU A 89 -17.52 40.51 24.03
C GLU A 89 -18.99 40.34 23.65
N SER A 90 -19.86 40.22 24.64
CA SER A 90 -21.30 40.20 24.45
C SER A 90 -21.76 41.63 24.20
N GLN A 91 -21.99 41.99 22.94
CA GLN A 91 -22.71 43.22 22.64
C GLN A 91 -24.19 43.02 22.98
N VAL A 92 -24.76 43.99 23.68
CA VAL A 92 -26.21 44.15 23.78
C VAL A 92 -26.70 44.41 22.35
N GLU A 93 -27.70 43.65 21.88
CA GLU A 93 -28.20 43.73 20.50
C GLU A 93 -28.53 45.17 20.08
N VAL A 94 -27.71 45.72 19.19
CA VAL A 94 -28.16 46.63 18.12
C VAL A 94 -27.32 46.34 16.88
N GLY A 95 -27.93 45.69 15.88
CA GLY A 95 -27.62 45.85 14.45
C GLY A 95 -26.27 45.37 13.91
N MET A 96 -26.34 44.32 13.07
CA MET A 96 -25.45 43.95 11.95
C MET A 96 -23.93 44.20 12.05
N GLY A 97 -23.14 43.12 11.99
CA GLY A 97 -21.74 43.19 11.55
C GLY A 97 -20.92 41.93 11.84
N VAL A 98 -20.62 41.16 10.80
CA VAL A 98 -19.68 40.01 10.83
C VAL A 98 -18.23 40.52 10.93
N PRO A 99 -17.37 39.96 11.80
CA PRO A 99 -15.91 40.14 11.69
C PRO A 99 -15.18 38.89 11.22
N THR A 100 -14.16 39.15 10.39
CA THR A 100 -13.29 38.25 9.63
C THR A 100 -12.01 37.82 10.37
N ARG A 101 -11.56 36.59 10.05
CA ARG A 101 -10.22 35.91 10.08
C ARG A 101 -9.10 36.36 11.04
N HIS A 102 -8.31 35.39 11.56
CA HIS A 102 -6.84 35.20 11.38
C HIS A 102 -6.38 33.82 11.93
N SER A 103 -5.19 33.36 11.50
CA SER A 103 -4.63 31.99 11.47
C SER A 103 -3.72 31.59 12.65
N GLY A 104 -3.52 30.28 12.88
CA GLY A 104 -2.40 29.74 13.66
C GLY A 104 -2.47 28.22 13.94
N ASN A 105 -1.39 27.51 13.59
CA ASN A 105 -1.13 26.05 13.66
C ASN A 105 -0.93 25.56 15.13
N PRO A 106 -1.16 24.26 15.52
CA PRO A 106 -0.10 23.24 15.36
C PRO A 106 -0.52 21.73 15.26
N ASN A 107 0.15 21.04 14.35
CA ASN A 107 0.84 19.74 14.37
C ASN A 107 0.60 18.56 15.39
N ILE A 108 0.61 17.36 14.76
CA ILE A 108 1.12 16.01 15.10
C ILE A 108 0.13 14.92 15.57
N HIS A 109 0.16 13.81 14.80
CA HIS A 109 -0.55 12.54 14.94
C HIS A 109 0.35 11.41 15.48
N ARG A 110 -0.28 10.41 16.09
CA ARG A 110 0.26 9.07 16.34
C ARG A 110 -0.35 8.13 15.29
N LEU A 111 0.46 7.43 14.47
CA LEU A 111 -0.04 6.35 13.61
C LEU A 111 0.03 5.02 14.37
N CYS A 112 -1.09 4.30 14.43
CA CYS A 112 -1.15 2.87 14.75
C CYS A 112 -1.43 2.11 13.45
N GLY A 113 -1.02 0.83 13.38
CA GLY A 113 -1.18 0.02 12.17
C GLY A 113 -2.62 -0.01 11.68
N ILE A 114 -2.80 0.18 10.38
CA ILE A 114 -4.10 0.21 9.71
C ILE A 114 -4.20 -1.04 8.85
N SER A 115 -5.33 -1.74 8.95
CA SER A 115 -5.67 -2.82 8.03
C SER A 115 -6.81 -2.43 7.08
N ASP A 116 -6.63 -2.89 5.84
CA ASP A 116 -7.68 -3.25 4.87
C ASP A 116 -8.51 -2.13 4.24
N LEU A 117 -7.97 -1.56 3.16
CA LEU A 117 -8.59 -0.57 2.27
C LEU A 117 -9.39 -1.18 1.09
N SER A 118 -9.47 -2.51 0.94
CA SER A 118 -9.96 -3.09 -0.32
C SER A 118 -11.48 -3.00 -0.44
N PRO A 119 -12.04 -2.55 -1.59
CA PRO A 119 -13.48 -2.51 -1.82
C PRO A 119 -14.07 -3.89 -2.20
N HIS A 120 -13.28 -4.97 -2.13
CA HIS A 120 -13.68 -6.25 -2.71
C HIS A 120 -14.96 -6.84 -2.10
N ASN A 121 -15.98 -6.98 -2.94
CA ASN A 121 -17.23 -7.66 -2.68
C ASN A 121 -17.29 -8.92 -3.55
N HIS A 122 -16.59 -9.99 -3.15
CA HIS A 122 -16.98 -11.30 -3.66
C HIS A 122 -18.41 -11.61 -3.19
N SER A 123 -19.12 -12.45 -3.94
CA SER A 123 -20.48 -12.98 -3.71
C SER A 123 -20.66 -13.79 -2.42
N GLN A 124 -19.89 -13.50 -1.37
CA GLN A 124 -20.21 -13.77 0.01
C GLN A 124 -19.93 -12.50 0.80
N HIS A 125 -20.95 -11.96 1.47
CA HIS A 125 -20.98 -10.88 2.47
C HIS A 125 -19.89 -10.91 3.57
N SER A 126 -18.62 -11.11 3.23
CA SER A 126 -17.58 -11.63 4.13
C SER A 126 -16.24 -10.91 4.05
N GLY A 127 -15.91 -10.20 2.96
CA GLY A 127 -14.69 -9.39 2.85
C GLY A 127 -14.68 -8.24 3.87
N SER A 128 -15.71 -7.38 3.81
CA SER A 128 -15.93 -6.31 4.80
C SER A 128 -15.98 -6.82 6.25
N ARG A 129 -16.56 -8.01 6.51
CA ARG A 129 -16.61 -8.60 7.86
C ARG A 129 -15.26 -9.14 8.35
N ARG A 130 -14.28 -9.44 7.48
CA ARG A 130 -12.97 -9.97 7.88
C ARG A 130 -12.02 -8.86 8.37
N GLY A 131 -11.97 -7.71 7.71
CA GLY A 131 -11.21 -6.55 8.20
C GLY A 131 -11.66 -6.12 9.61
N LEU A 132 -12.97 -6.13 9.86
CA LEU A 132 -13.57 -5.91 11.18
C LEU A 132 -13.12 -6.92 12.26
N ARG A 133 -12.68 -8.14 11.90
CA ARG A 133 -12.16 -9.12 12.88
C ARG A 133 -10.75 -8.82 13.35
N LEU A 134 -9.97 -8.07 12.56
CA LEU A 134 -8.62 -7.66 12.94
C LEU A 134 -8.63 -6.36 13.75
N GLN A 135 -9.68 -5.54 13.60
CA GLN A 135 -9.84 -4.30 14.36
C GLN A 135 -9.86 -4.59 15.86
N GLY A 136 -9.07 -3.82 16.61
CA GLY A 136 -8.96 -3.99 18.05
C GLY A 136 -8.10 -2.90 18.69
N PRO A 137 -7.79 -3.03 19.98
CA PRO A 137 -6.83 -2.15 20.65
C PRO A 137 -5.53 -2.07 19.85
N ASP A 138 -5.10 -0.85 19.52
CA ASP A 138 -3.91 -0.54 18.71
C ASP A 138 -3.89 -1.16 17.29
N PHE A 139 -5.05 -1.52 16.75
CA PHE A 139 -5.21 -2.04 15.38
C PHE A 139 -6.37 -1.34 14.66
N GLY A 140 -6.04 -0.41 13.76
CA GLY A 140 -6.98 0.46 13.07
C GLY A 140 -7.58 -0.15 11.80
N TYR A 141 -8.70 0.41 11.35
CA TYR A 141 -9.44 -0.01 10.17
C TYR A 141 -9.85 1.21 9.33
N VAL A 142 -9.72 1.12 8.00
CA VAL A 142 -10.18 2.15 7.06
C VAL A 142 -10.51 1.50 5.73
N THR A 143 -11.66 1.83 5.15
CA THR A 143 -12.09 1.26 3.86
C THR A 143 -12.56 2.37 2.92
N LYS A 144 -12.48 2.10 1.62
CA LYS A 144 -13.10 2.90 0.55
C LYS A 144 -14.09 1.99 -0.18
N VAL A 145 -15.27 2.53 -0.46
CA VAL A 145 -16.36 1.79 -1.08
C VAL A 145 -16.63 2.43 -2.44
N ALA A 146 -16.62 1.62 -3.49
CA ALA A 146 -17.05 1.98 -4.83
C ALA A 146 -18.38 1.28 -5.14
N ASP A 147 -19.04 1.70 -6.22
CA ASP A 147 -20.21 1.00 -6.72
C ASP A 147 -19.83 -0.39 -7.23
N ALA A 148 -20.71 -1.38 -7.03
CA ALA A 148 -20.38 -2.79 -7.21
C ALA A 148 -20.02 -3.16 -8.65
N ASP A 149 -20.53 -2.41 -9.63
CA ASP A 149 -20.26 -2.54 -11.05
C ASP A 149 -18.91 -1.93 -11.48
N GLU A 150 -18.33 -1.04 -10.66
CA GLU A 150 -16.99 -0.49 -10.90
C GLU A 150 -15.86 -1.38 -10.36
N VAL A 151 -16.15 -2.27 -9.41
CA VAL A 151 -15.13 -3.10 -8.75
C VAL A 151 -14.68 -4.23 -9.67
N THR A 152 -13.37 -4.34 -9.86
CA THR A 152 -12.75 -5.40 -10.68
C THR A 152 -11.72 -6.19 -9.88
N SER A 153 -11.11 -7.20 -10.51
CA SER A 153 -9.98 -7.93 -9.92
C SER A 153 -8.83 -7.00 -9.52
N LEU A 154 -8.63 -5.86 -10.22
CA LEU A 154 -7.55 -4.91 -9.92
C LEU A 154 -7.75 -4.14 -8.59
N ASP A 155 -8.90 -4.25 -7.95
CA ASP A 155 -9.15 -3.68 -6.61
C ASP A 155 -8.73 -4.61 -5.46
N SER A 156 -8.33 -5.84 -5.78
CA SER A 156 -7.70 -6.75 -4.81
C SER A 156 -6.26 -6.31 -4.49
N PHE A 157 -5.79 -6.60 -3.29
CA PHE A 157 -4.54 -6.04 -2.78
C PHE A 157 -3.26 -6.81 -3.10
N GLY A 158 -3.35 -7.92 -3.82
CA GLY A 158 -2.21 -8.39 -4.63
C GLY A 158 -1.82 -7.35 -5.70
N ASN A 159 -2.76 -6.47 -6.08
CA ASN A 159 -2.53 -5.36 -6.98
C ASN A 159 -2.10 -4.04 -6.29
N LEU A 160 -1.75 -4.07 -5.01
CA LEU A 160 -1.32 -2.90 -4.23
C LEU A 160 -0.05 -3.23 -3.44
N GLU A 161 1.09 -2.82 -3.99
CA GLU A 161 2.41 -3.05 -3.41
C GLU A 161 3.11 -1.73 -3.09
N VAL A 162 4.31 -1.82 -2.51
CA VAL A 162 5.15 -0.65 -2.25
C VAL A 162 6.62 -0.96 -2.47
N SER A 163 7.31 -0.07 -3.17
CA SER A 163 8.76 -0.17 -3.35
C SER A 163 9.51 0.12 -2.05
N PRO A 164 10.76 -0.33 -1.93
CA PRO A 164 11.68 0.16 -0.91
C PRO A 164 11.96 1.68 -1.05
N PRO A 165 12.59 2.30 -0.04
CA PRO A 165 13.09 3.67 -0.17
C PRO A 165 14.03 3.83 -1.37
N VAL A 166 13.84 4.89 -2.15
CA VAL A 166 14.61 5.16 -3.38
C VAL A 166 14.91 6.65 -3.53
N THR A 167 15.96 6.96 -4.28
CA THR A 167 16.27 8.33 -4.71
C THR A 167 16.28 8.38 -6.23
N VAL A 168 15.47 9.25 -6.82
CA VAL A 168 15.26 9.32 -8.26
C VAL A 168 15.54 10.73 -8.73
N ARG A 169 16.57 10.91 -9.56
CA ARG A 169 16.94 12.22 -10.14
C ARG A 169 17.06 13.33 -9.08
N GLY A 170 17.67 13.03 -7.95
CA GLY A 170 17.86 13.96 -6.82
C GLY A 170 16.67 14.07 -5.86
N LYS A 171 15.50 13.50 -6.18
CA LYS A 171 14.35 13.47 -5.28
C LYS A 171 14.35 12.20 -4.42
N ASN A 172 14.34 12.36 -3.11
CA ASN A 172 14.33 11.26 -2.16
C ASN A 172 12.89 10.82 -1.81
N TYR A 173 12.64 9.52 -1.86
CA TYR A 173 11.41 8.86 -1.43
C TYR A 173 11.75 7.92 -0.25
N PRO A 174 11.88 8.46 0.97
CA PRO A 174 12.41 7.72 2.12
C PRO A 174 11.45 6.63 2.65
N LEU A 175 10.21 6.64 2.19
CA LEU A 175 9.18 5.64 2.49
C LEU A 175 8.86 4.76 1.28
N GLY A 176 9.62 4.90 0.18
CA GLY A 176 9.33 4.24 -1.10
C GLY A 176 8.13 4.86 -1.82
N ARG A 177 7.64 4.14 -2.83
CA ARG A 177 6.52 4.54 -3.69
C ARG A 177 5.53 3.40 -3.82
N ILE A 178 4.24 3.70 -3.71
CA ILE A 178 3.18 2.72 -3.93
C ILE A 178 3.21 2.25 -5.39
N LEU A 179 2.98 0.96 -5.63
CA LEU A 179 2.88 0.34 -6.95
C LEU A 179 1.48 -0.25 -7.09
N ILE A 180 0.74 0.16 -8.12
CA ILE A 180 -0.58 -0.38 -8.42
C ILE A 180 -0.67 -0.78 -9.89
N GLY A 181 -1.33 -1.89 -10.19
CA GLY A 181 -1.54 -2.33 -11.57
C GLY A 181 -2.76 -1.67 -12.22
N SER A 182 -2.66 -1.47 -13.52
CA SER A 182 -3.57 -0.71 -14.38
C SER A 182 -3.54 -1.27 -15.81
N SER A 183 -4.38 -0.72 -16.68
CA SER A 183 -4.35 -0.97 -18.14
C SER A 183 -3.42 0.02 -18.86
N PHE A 184 -3.20 -0.20 -20.16
CA PHE A 184 -2.52 0.82 -20.97
C PHE A 184 -3.34 2.14 -21.00
N PRO A 185 -2.68 3.32 -21.04
CA PRO A 185 -3.37 4.61 -21.05
C PRO A 185 -4.34 4.82 -22.23
N THR A 186 -4.13 4.11 -23.33
CA THR A 186 -4.90 4.25 -24.58
C THR A 186 -6.01 3.22 -24.73
N THR A 187 -6.15 2.28 -23.80
CA THR A 187 -7.11 1.17 -23.90
C THR A 187 -8.21 1.28 -22.85
N SER A 188 -9.44 0.88 -23.22
CA SER A 188 -10.54 0.63 -22.28
C SER A 188 -10.30 -0.68 -21.50
N GLY A 189 -9.29 -0.68 -20.63
CA GLY A 189 -8.92 -1.84 -19.81
C GLY A 189 -9.36 -1.69 -18.35
N ARG A 190 -9.11 -2.72 -17.54
CA ARG A 190 -9.43 -2.68 -16.12
C ARG A 190 -8.49 -1.71 -15.41
N ARG A 191 -8.99 -1.05 -14.37
CA ARG A 191 -8.19 -0.18 -13.49
C ARG A 191 -8.75 -0.25 -12.08
N MET A 192 -7.88 -0.09 -11.09
CA MET A 192 -8.31 0.11 -9.71
C MET A 192 -9.28 1.30 -9.64
N THR A 193 -10.35 1.16 -8.86
CA THR A 193 -11.41 2.15 -8.70
C THR A 193 -10.86 3.53 -8.33
N LYS A 194 -11.50 4.58 -8.84
CA LYS A 194 -11.07 5.98 -8.62
C LYS A 194 -10.97 6.30 -7.14
N VAL A 195 -11.96 5.88 -6.34
CA VAL A 195 -12.02 6.16 -4.90
C VAL A 195 -10.81 5.61 -4.13
N VAL A 196 -10.26 4.45 -4.53
CA VAL A 196 -9.05 3.89 -3.91
C VAL A 196 -7.81 4.63 -4.41
N ARG A 197 -7.70 4.87 -5.73
CA ARG A 197 -6.56 5.60 -6.30
C ARG A 197 -6.42 6.99 -5.69
N ASP A 198 -7.50 7.76 -5.62
CA ASP A 198 -7.49 9.11 -5.07
C ASP A 198 -7.13 9.11 -3.59
N PHE A 199 -7.64 8.14 -2.83
CA PHE A 199 -7.24 7.96 -1.45
C PHE A 199 -5.72 7.75 -1.33
N LEU A 200 -5.13 6.84 -2.13
CA LEU A 200 -3.68 6.59 -2.10
C LEU A 200 -2.88 7.84 -2.50
N HIS A 201 -3.31 8.56 -3.53
CA HIS A 201 -2.69 9.82 -3.95
C HIS A 201 -2.77 10.91 -2.87
N ALA A 202 -3.91 11.01 -2.18
CA ALA A 202 -4.14 12.01 -1.12
C ALA A 202 -3.22 11.82 0.10
N GLN A 203 -2.60 10.64 0.28
CA GLN A 203 -1.66 10.42 1.38
C GLN A 203 -0.30 11.12 1.15
N ARG A 204 0.04 11.49 -0.09
CA ARG A 204 1.23 12.27 -0.53
C ARG A 204 2.61 11.65 -0.28
N VAL A 205 2.78 10.88 0.79
CA VAL A 205 4.09 10.45 1.33
C VAL A 205 4.70 9.25 0.61
N GLN A 206 3.90 8.50 -0.14
CA GLN A 206 4.33 7.38 -1.00
C GLN A 206 3.65 7.47 -2.36
N PRO A 207 3.94 8.51 -3.16
CA PRO A 207 3.17 8.83 -4.37
C PRO A 207 3.14 7.64 -5.34
N PRO A 208 1.94 7.13 -5.70
CA PRO A 208 1.78 5.93 -6.51
C PRO A 208 2.45 5.96 -7.89
N ILE A 209 2.80 4.78 -8.39
CA ILE A 209 3.19 4.48 -9.76
C ILE A 209 2.19 3.46 -10.29
N GLU A 210 1.61 3.75 -11.45
CA GLU A 210 0.77 2.77 -12.16
C GLU A 210 1.63 1.90 -13.08
N LEU A 211 1.49 0.59 -12.92
CA LEU A 211 2.13 -0.45 -13.70
C LEU A 211 1.10 -1.10 -14.63
N PHE A 212 1.57 -1.73 -15.70
CA PHE A 212 0.71 -2.44 -16.63
C PHE A 212 0.52 -3.90 -16.15
N SER A 213 -0.63 -4.20 -15.54
CA SER A 213 -0.98 -5.55 -15.07
C SER A 213 -2.15 -6.17 -15.82
N ASP A 214 -2.91 -5.38 -16.59
CA ASP A 214 -4.16 -5.84 -17.23
C ASP A 214 -3.95 -6.93 -18.32
N TRP A 215 -2.70 -7.22 -18.68
CA TRP A 215 -2.34 -8.36 -19.52
C TRP A 215 -2.47 -9.71 -18.81
N LEU A 216 -2.51 -9.74 -17.47
CA LEU A 216 -2.76 -10.92 -16.65
C LEU A 216 -4.26 -11.12 -16.42
N PHE A 217 -4.70 -12.38 -16.33
CA PHE A 217 -6.10 -12.72 -16.08
C PHE A 217 -6.56 -12.21 -14.72
N VAL A 218 -5.78 -12.46 -13.67
CA VAL A 218 -6.03 -11.92 -12.32
C VAL A 218 -5.68 -10.43 -12.30
N GLY A 219 -4.53 -10.03 -12.86
CA GLY A 219 -4.24 -8.63 -13.14
C GLY A 219 -3.53 -7.92 -12.01
N HIS A 220 -2.77 -8.64 -11.19
CA HIS A 220 -2.10 -8.11 -10.00
C HIS A 220 -0.60 -7.89 -10.24
N VAL A 221 -0.01 -6.95 -9.51
CA VAL A 221 1.43 -6.65 -9.65
C VAL A 221 2.30 -7.70 -8.95
N ASP A 222 1.82 -8.32 -7.87
CA ASP A 222 2.52 -9.38 -7.14
C ASP A 222 2.70 -10.67 -7.98
N GLU A 223 1.99 -10.80 -9.10
CA GLU A 223 2.18 -11.87 -10.08
C GLU A 223 3.44 -11.69 -10.93
N PHE A 224 4.05 -10.50 -11.00
CA PHE A 224 5.21 -10.32 -11.89
C PHE A 224 6.34 -9.50 -11.31
N LEU A 225 6.22 -8.99 -10.09
CA LEU A 225 7.35 -8.40 -9.37
C LEU A 225 7.31 -8.68 -7.87
N THR A 226 8.48 -8.70 -7.25
CA THR A 226 8.67 -8.63 -5.81
C THR A 226 9.98 -7.89 -5.49
N PHE A 227 10.21 -7.57 -4.22
CA PHE A 227 11.48 -7.01 -3.73
C PHE A 227 12.09 -7.87 -2.63
N VAL A 228 13.40 -8.13 -2.75
CA VAL A 228 14.16 -8.89 -1.75
C VAL A 228 15.27 -8.03 -1.10
N PRO A 229 15.66 -8.31 0.17
CA PRO A 229 16.86 -7.73 0.78
C PRO A 229 18.14 -8.04 0.00
N ALA A 230 19.06 -7.08 -0.04
CA ALA A 230 20.45 -7.28 -0.45
C ALA A 230 21.40 -6.74 0.66
N PRO A 231 21.45 -7.38 1.84
CA PRO A 231 22.16 -6.87 3.02
C PRO A 231 23.67 -6.76 2.84
N ASN A 232 24.27 -7.57 1.96
CA ASN A 232 25.72 -7.68 1.79
C ASN A 232 26.28 -6.82 0.66
N GLN A 233 25.41 -6.16 -0.12
CA GLN A 233 25.84 -5.32 -1.22
C GLN A 233 25.93 -3.86 -0.74
N LYS A 234 27.05 -3.19 -1.00
CA LYS A 234 27.23 -1.73 -0.78
C LYS A 234 26.44 -0.92 -1.82
N VAL A 235 25.21 -1.34 -2.10
CA VAL A 235 24.35 -0.78 -3.14
C VAL A 235 23.18 -0.12 -2.42
N SER A 236 22.87 1.10 -2.82
CA SER A 236 21.79 1.89 -2.25
C SER A 236 20.70 2.05 -3.33
N PRO A 237 19.49 1.51 -3.12
CA PRO A 237 19.02 0.82 -1.91
C PRO A 237 19.50 -0.64 -1.80
N PRO A 238 19.64 -1.21 -0.57
CA PRO A 238 20.08 -2.59 -0.33
C PRO A 238 18.94 -3.58 -0.58
N ARG A 239 18.35 -3.51 -1.77
CA ARG A 239 17.20 -4.29 -2.21
C ARG A 239 17.34 -4.56 -3.71
N ARG A 240 16.84 -5.71 -4.14
CA ARG A 240 16.76 -6.08 -5.56
C ARG A 240 15.30 -6.18 -5.99
N LEU A 241 15.03 -5.68 -7.19
CA LEU A 241 13.78 -5.94 -7.89
C LEU A 241 13.86 -7.33 -8.51
N CYS A 242 12.86 -8.16 -8.28
CA CYS A 242 12.77 -9.50 -8.83
C CYS A 242 11.54 -9.59 -9.74
N PRO A 243 11.64 -9.20 -11.03
CA PRO A 243 10.55 -9.36 -11.97
C PRO A 243 10.49 -10.78 -12.52
N ALA A 244 9.34 -11.16 -13.07
CA ALA A 244 9.16 -12.41 -13.79
C ALA A 244 9.95 -12.39 -15.12
N GLY A 245 10.88 -13.33 -15.31
CA GLY A 245 11.75 -13.42 -16.48
C GLY A 245 11.35 -14.57 -17.41
N VAL A 246 10.62 -14.27 -18.48
CA VAL A 246 10.17 -15.30 -19.44
C VAL A 246 11.32 -15.73 -20.37
N GLY A 247 12.12 -14.79 -20.85
CA GLY A 247 13.21 -15.05 -21.80
C GLY A 247 14.29 -16.01 -21.27
N GLY A 248 14.77 -15.80 -20.04
CA GLY A 248 15.79 -16.65 -19.41
C GLY A 248 15.31 -18.04 -19.05
N THR A 249 14.00 -18.21 -18.82
CA THR A 249 13.40 -19.50 -18.40
C THR A 249 13.65 -20.60 -19.42
N PHE A 250 13.62 -20.27 -20.71
CA PHE A 250 13.89 -21.23 -21.78
C PHE A 250 15.31 -21.79 -21.75
N PHE A 251 16.30 -20.91 -21.62
CA PHE A 251 17.70 -21.30 -21.52
C PHE A 251 17.96 -22.20 -20.32
N ILE A 252 17.33 -21.89 -19.18
CA ILE A 252 17.46 -22.67 -17.94
C ILE A 252 16.83 -24.06 -18.10
N MET A 253 15.60 -24.12 -18.63
CA MET A 253 14.89 -25.40 -18.75
C MET A 253 15.56 -26.37 -19.72
N CYS A 254 16.31 -25.87 -20.71
CA CYS A 254 17.02 -26.70 -21.68
C CYS A 254 18.47 -27.04 -21.28
N ASP A 255 18.92 -26.70 -20.07
CA ASP A 255 20.34 -26.84 -19.65
C ASP A 255 21.32 -26.16 -20.65
N GLY A 256 20.92 -25.04 -21.24
CA GLY A 256 21.73 -24.33 -22.25
C GLY A 256 21.83 -25.01 -23.62
N THR A 257 21.07 -26.07 -23.89
CA THR A 257 21.03 -26.76 -25.20
C THR A 257 19.78 -26.40 -26.00
N GLU A 258 19.79 -26.52 -27.34
CA GLU A 258 18.58 -26.29 -28.15
C GLU A 258 17.62 -27.50 -28.12
N TYR A 259 16.96 -27.77 -26.99
CA TYR A 259 15.86 -28.74 -26.96
C TYR A 259 14.58 -28.13 -27.54
N ARG A 260 14.06 -28.72 -28.62
CA ARG A 260 12.74 -28.37 -29.22
C ARG A 260 11.54 -28.83 -28.40
N SER A 261 11.78 -29.53 -27.28
CA SER A 261 10.74 -30.04 -26.38
C SER A 261 11.35 -30.33 -25.01
N ILE A 262 10.71 -29.82 -23.95
CA ILE A 262 11.11 -30.08 -22.57
C ILE A 262 9.97 -30.81 -21.87
N ARG A 263 10.30 -31.79 -21.03
CA ARG A 263 9.33 -32.41 -20.13
C ARG A 263 9.07 -31.48 -18.97
N VAL A 264 7.99 -30.71 -19.09
CA VAL A 264 7.44 -30.00 -17.93
C VAL A 264 6.34 -30.86 -17.34
N PHE A 265 6.25 -30.88 -16.03
CA PHE A 265 5.23 -31.62 -15.32
C PHE A 265 3.98 -30.77 -15.22
N HIS A 266 2.96 -31.09 -16.03
CA HIS A 266 1.62 -30.54 -15.80
C HIS A 266 1.09 -31.19 -14.52
N ILE A 267 0.93 -30.38 -13.47
CA ILE A 267 0.59 -30.85 -12.14
C ILE A 267 -0.92 -31.12 -12.09
N ILE A 268 -1.30 -32.38 -12.25
CA ILE A 268 -2.70 -32.81 -12.20
C ILE A 268 -3.14 -32.93 -10.73
N ASP A 269 -2.25 -33.35 -9.82
CA ASP A 269 -2.40 -33.38 -8.35
C ASP A 269 -1.02 -33.66 -7.68
N THR A 270 -0.90 -33.52 -6.35
CA THR A 270 0.29 -33.76 -5.49
C THR A 270 1.05 -35.05 -5.75
N LYS A 271 0.43 -36.03 -6.42
CA LYS A 271 0.99 -37.35 -6.74
C LYS A 271 1.03 -37.68 -8.23
N ARG A 272 0.52 -36.81 -9.10
CA ARG A 272 0.39 -37.06 -10.54
C ARG A 272 0.86 -35.87 -11.35
N CYS A 273 2.03 -36.06 -11.94
CA CYS A 273 2.62 -35.13 -12.90
C CYS A 273 2.56 -35.77 -14.29
N ARG A 274 1.87 -35.14 -15.25
CA ARG A 274 1.95 -35.59 -16.64
C ARG A 274 3.12 -34.88 -17.30
N ALA A 275 4.10 -35.65 -17.79
CA ALA A 275 5.13 -35.09 -18.64
C ALA A 275 4.44 -34.55 -19.91
N LEU A 276 4.38 -33.23 -20.02
CA LEU A 276 3.88 -32.57 -21.21
C LEU A 276 5.08 -32.32 -22.11
N HIS A 277 5.02 -32.86 -23.33
CA HIS A 277 5.95 -32.49 -24.38
C HIS A 277 5.47 -31.16 -24.96
N ILE A 278 6.03 -30.06 -24.47
CA ILE A 278 5.62 -28.73 -24.94
C ILE A 278 6.44 -28.42 -26.19
N SER A 279 5.78 -28.34 -27.34
CA SER A 279 6.36 -27.78 -28.55
C SER A 279 6.35 -26.26 -28.44
N PHE A 280 7.53 -25.64 -28.58
CA PHE A 280 7.75 -24.23 -28.24
C PHE A 280 7.01 -23.22 -29.12
N HIS A 281 6.58 -23.59 -30.33
CA HIS A 281 6.02 -22.63 -31.29
C HIS A 281 4.53 -22.29 -31.09
N SER A 282 3.78 -23.04 -30.29
CA SER A 282 2.31 -22.97 -30.29
C SER A 282 1.64 -22.48 -28.99
N LEU A 283 2.37 -22.38 -27.87
CA LEU A 283 1.76 -22.13 -26.55
C LEU A 283 2.26 -20.86 -25.83
N PHE A 284 3.42 -20.32 -26.23
CA PHE A 284 3.98 -19.13 -25.59
C PHE A 284 3.56 -17.90 -26.35
N VAL A 285 2.79 -17.04 -25.70
CA VAL A 285 2.65 -15.67 -26.18
C VAL A 285 3.78 -14.88 -25.58
N PRO A 286 4.64 -14.23 -26.41
CA PRO A 286 5.71 -13.40 -25.90
C PRO A 286 5.09 -12.18 -25.20
N ARG A 287 4.65 -12.34 -23.95
CA ARG A 287 4.25 -11.26 -23.03
C ARG A 287 5.47 -10.65 -22.33
N GLN A 288 6.69 -11.06 -22.72
CA GLN A 288 7.94 -10.44 -22.27
C GLN A 288 7.89 -8.93 -22.51
N HIS A 289 7.34 -8.45 -23.64
CA HIS A 289 7.15 -7.01 -23.87
C HIS A 289 6.29 -6.31 -22.81
N CYS A 290 5.31 -7.00 -22.20
CA CYS A 290 4.51 -6.44 -21.09
C CYS A 290 5.36 -6.28 -19.83
N ILE A 291 6.22 -7.27 -19.54
CA ILE A 291 7.16 -7.21 -18.41
C ILE A 291 8.23 -6.16 -18.66
N ASP A 292 8.81 -6.11 -19.86
CA ASP A 292 9.84 -5.14 -20.25
C ASP A 292 9.31 -3.70 -20.17
N TRP A 293 8.06 -3.48 -20.60
CA TRP A 293 7.39 -2.19 -20.42
C TRP A 293 7.34 -1.77 -18.94
N ASN A 294 7.02 -2.70 -18.05
CA ASN A 294 7.04 -2.45 -16.60
C ASN A 294 8.45 -2.26 -16.06
N ARG A 295 9.44 -3.03 -16.56
CA ARG A 295 10.86 -2.88 -16.23
C ARG A 295 11.32 -1.45 -16.51
N ASP A 296 10.95 -0.90 -17.67
CA ASP A 296 11.27 0.47 -18.06
C ASP A 296 10.60 1.52 -17.19
N ILE A 297 9.32 1.32 -16.83
CA ILE A 297 8.62 2.19 -15.87
C ILE A 297 9.33 2.15 -14.52
N LEU A 298 9.60 0.96 -13.97
CA LEU A 298 10.23 0.80 -12.67
C LEU A 298 11.64 1.40 -12.64
N LYS A 299 12.46 1.16 -13.66
CA LYS A 299 13.79 1.79 -13.79
C LYS A 299 13.69 3.31 -13.79
N ARG A 300 12.77 3.87 -14.58
CA ARG A 300 12.58 5.33 -14.65
C ARG A 300 12.06 5.92 -13.34
N GLU A 301 11.04 5.32 -12.74
CA GLU A 301 10.28 5.86 -11.61
C GLU A 301 10.87 5.55 -10.24
N LEU A 302 11.75 4.55 -10.16
CA LEU A 302 12.46 4.13 -8.95
C LEU A 302 13.99 4.35 -9.05
N GLY A 303 14.50 4.80 -10.20
CA GLY A 303 15.93 5.07 -10.39
C GLY A 303 16.79 3.81 -10.42
N LEU A 304 16.23 2.69 -10.89
CA LEU A 304 16.92 1.40 -10.93
C LEU A 304 17.79 1.26 -12.17
N THR A 305 18.88 0.53 -12.01
CA THR A 305 19.76 0.03 -13.06
C THR A 305 19.57 -1.47 -13.27
N GLU A 306 20.17 -2.04 -14.31
CA GLU A 306 20.13 -3.50 -14.52
C GLU A 306 20.78 -4.27 -13.37
N ASP A 307 21.79 -3.71 -12.72
CA ASP A 307 22.46 -4.31 -11.54
C ASP A 307 21.52 -4.43 -10.32
N ASP A 308 20.38 -3.72 -10.34
CA ASP A 308 19.37 -3.76 -9.29
C ASP A 308 18.28 -4.81 -9.53
N ILE A 309 18.35 -5.53 -10.66
CA ILE A 309 17.29 -6.42 -11.15
C ILE A 309 17.80 -7.86 -11.23
N ILE A 310 17.01 -8.80 -10.70
CA ILE A 310 17.26 -10.24 -10.79
C ILE A 310 16.03 -10.89 -11.41
N ASP A 311 16.14 -11.32 -12.66
CA ASP A 311 15.06 -11.99 -13.37
C ASP A 311 14.80 -13.39 -12.77
N ILE A 312 13.58 -13.60 -12.25
CA ILE A 312 13.12 -14.87 -11.69
C ILE A 312 12.36 -15.67 -12.76
N PRO A 313 12.70 -16.94 -13.03
CA PRO A 313 12.09 -17.69 -14.12
C PRO A 313 10.56 -17.81 -13.98
N ALA A 314 9.84 -17.51 -15.05
CA ALA A 314 8.39 -17.59 -15.12
C ALA A 314 7.93 -17.98 -16.54
N LEU A 315 6.83 -18.71 -16.64
CA LEU A 315 6.14 -18.98 -17.89
C LEU A 315 4.65 -18.72 -17.73
N PHE A 316 4.04 -18.22 -18.80
CA PHE A 316 2.62 -17.91 -18.86
C PHE A 316 1.96 -18.60 -20.06
N LYS A 317 0.69 -18.97 -19.90
CA LYS A 317 -0.19 -19.42 -20.99
C LYS A 317 -1.32 -18.41 -21.18
N LEU A 318 -1.87 -18.34 -22.39
CA LEU A 318 -3.08 -17.55 -22.61
C LEU A 318 -4.33 -18.32 -22.18
N GLN A 319 -5.22 -17.61 -21.52
CA GLN A 319 -6.59 -17.98 -21.23
C GLN A 319 -7.46 -16.76 -21.55
N ASP A 320 -8.38 -16.91 -22.51
CA ASP A 320 -9.30 -15.84 -22.96
C ASP A 320 -8.60 -14.52 -23.32
N GLY A 321 -7.43 -14.60 -23.96
CA GLY A 321 -6.64 -13.45 -24.39
C GLY A 321 -5.72 -12.84 -23.30
N GLN A 322 -5.86 -13.27 -22.05
CA GLN A 322 -5.04 -12.82 -20.91
C GLN A 322 -4.07 -13.92 -20.43
N ALA A 323 -3.01 -13.53 -19.73
CA ALA A 323 -1.99 -14.44 -19.26
C ALA A 323 -2.34 -15.06 -17.89
N THR A 324 -2.07 -16.35 -17.73
CA THR A 324 -2.07 -17.07 -16.44
C THR A 324 -0.76 -17.82 -16.28
N ALA A 325 -0.30 -18.00 -15.05
CA ALA A 325 0.93 -18.75 -14.78
C ALA A 325 0.83 -20.19 -15.32
N PHE A 326 1.88 -20.65 -16.00
CA PHE A 326 1.95 -22.00 -16.56
C PHE A 326 2.34 -23.05 -15.49
N PHE A 327 3.25 -22.66 -14.62
CA PHE A 327 3.67 -23.36 -13.41
C PHE A 327 3.65 -22.37 -12.23
N PRO A 328 3.72 -22.82 -10.96
CA PRO A 328 3.67 -21.93 -9.80
C PRO A 328 4.64 -20.75 -9.89
N ASN A 329 4.10 -19.54 -9.80
CA ASN A 329 4.84 -18.33 -10.10
C ASN A 329 5.78 -17.92 -8.96
N MET A 330 7.06 -18.26 -9.10
CA MET A 330 8.07 -18.08 -8.04
C MET A 330 8.23 -16.63 -7.57
N VAL A 331 7.88 -15.62 -8.37
CA VAL A 331 7.94 -14.20 -7.95
C VAL A 331 6.93 -13.88 -6.84
N ASN A 332 5.80 -14.60 -6.81
CA ASN A 332 4.73 -14.44 -5.82
C ASN A 332 5.08 -15.15 -4.49
N MET A 333 6.25 -14.79 -3.93
CA MET A 333 6.86 -15.38 -2.74
C MET A 333 6.59 -14.57 -1.47
N ILE A 334 6.69 -15.21 -0.30
CA ILE A 334 6.70 -14.53 0.99
C ILE A 334 8.14 -14.16 1.41
N VAL A 335 8.37 -12.88 1.69
CA VAL A 335 9.70 -12.35 2.08
C VAL A 335 9.76 -12.02 3.57
N LEU A 336 10.47 -12.84 4.36
CA LEU A 336 10.62 -12.71 5.82
C LEU A 336 12.07 -12.42 6.20
N GLY A 337 12.51 -11.18 5.98
CA GLY A 337 13.91 -10.83 6.16
C GLY A 337 14.76 -11.60 5.15
N LYS A 338 15.70 -12.42 5.62
CA LYS A 338 16.57 -13.25 4.75
C LYS A 338 15.93 -14.55 4.29
N ILE A 339 14.78 -14.93 4.86
CA ILE A 339 14.10 -16.19 4.55
C ILE A 339 13.02 -15.92 3.51
N LEU A 340 13.05 -16.67 2.40
CA LEU A 340 12.11 -16.58 1.29
C LEU A 340 11.28 -17.87 1.23
N GLY A 341 9.96 -17.75 1.29
CA GLY A 341 9.05 -18.86 1.01
C GLY A 341 8.54 -18.75 -0.44
N ILE A 342 9.13 -19.54 -1.33
CA ILE A 342 8.96 -19.45 -2.78
C ILE A 342 8.00 -20.56 -3.24
N PRO A 343 6.98 -20.29 -4.08
CA PRO A 343 6.16 -21.33 -4.69
C PRO A 343 7.03 -22.37 -5.39
N LYS A 344 6.80 -23.67 -5.15
CA LYS A 344 7.59 -24.75 -5.75
C LYS A 344 7.23 -24.90 -7.23
N PRO A 345 8.17 -24.70 -8.17
CA PRO A 345 7.82 -24.56 -9.60
C PRO A 345 7.61 -25.90 -10.32
N TYR A 346 8.10 -27.02 -9.77
CA TYR A 346 8.06 -28.35 -10.41
C TYR A 346 8.61 -28.36 -11.84
N GLY A 347 9.68 -27.60 -12.05
CA GLY A 347 10.41 -27.57 -13.32
C GLY A 347 11.12 -28.90 -13.62
N PRO A 348 11.78 -28.99 -14.79
CA PRO A 348 12.54 -30.17 -15.19
C PRO A 348 13.57 -30.58 -14.15
N VAL A 349 13.70 -31.91 -13.94
CA VAL A 349 14.72 -32.47 -13.05
C VAL A 349 15.96 -32.81 -13.87
N ILE A 350 17.07 -32.10 -13.59
CA ILE A 350 18.38 -32.28 -14.23
C ILE A 350 19.36 -32.62 -13.10
N LYS A 351 20.08 -33.73 -13.21
CA LYS A 351 21.02 -34.20 -12.15
C LYS A 351 20.36 -34.27 -10.76
N GLU A 352 19.16 -34.85 -10.70
CA GLU A 352 18.37 -35.12 -9.48
C GLU A 352 17.69 -33.90 -8.82
N THR A 353 17.98 -32.68 -9.25
CA THR A 353 17.38 -31.45 -8.72
C THR A 353 16.53 -30.71 -9.76
N CYS A 354 15.62 -29.85 -9.29
CA CYS A 354 14.80 -29.03 -10.18
C CYS A 354 15.63 -27.84 -10.67
N CYS A 355 15.86 -27.73 -11.98
CA CYS A 355 16.75 -26.70 -12.52
C CYS A 355 16.27 -25.26 -12.29
N LEU A 356 14.95 -25.05 -12.16
CA LEU A 356 14.39 -23.75 -11.81
C LEU A 356 14.66 -23.38 -10.34
N GLU A 357 14.57 -24.38 -9.43
CA GLU A 357 14.88 -24.18 -8.01
C GLU A 357 16.36 -23.84 -7.85
N ASP A 358 17.24 -24.61 -8.50
CA ASP A 358 18.69 -24.39 -8.48
C ASP A 358 19.07 -23.01 -9.03
N TYR A 359 18.50 -22.60 -10.17
CA TYR A 359 18.75 -21.28 -10.73
C TYR A 359 18.38 -20.16 -9.74
N VAL A 360 17.19 -20.23 -9.12
CA VAL A 360 16.75 -19.20 -8.16
C VAL A 360 17.65 -19.19 -6.93
N VAL A 361 18.07 -20.36 -6.43
CA VAL A 361 19.04 -20.45 -5.33
C VAL A 361 20.36 -19.78 -5.73
N ASP A 362 20.89 -20.05 -6.92
CA ASP A 362 22.16 -19.50 -7.39
C ASP A 362 22.12 -17.98 -7.56
N GLN A 363 20.99 -17.42 -7.99
CA GLN A 363 20.83 -15.96 -8.10
C GLN A 363 20.70 -15.27 -6.75
N LEU A 364 20.05 -15.90 -5.77
CA LEU A 364 19.69 -15.25 -4.50
C LEU A 364 20.68 -15.55 -3.35
N LYS A 365 21.41 -16.66 -3.41
CA LYS A 365 22.42 -17.03 -2.42
C LYS A 365 23.55 -16.00 -2.26
N PRO A 366 24.06 -15.34 -3.33
CA PRO A 366 25.06 -14.26 -3.20
C PRO A 366 24.57 -13.06 -2.36
N LEU A 367 23.25 -12.90 -2.20
CA LEU A 367 22.65 -11.86 -1.36
C LEU A 367 22.46 -12.30 0.10
N ASP A 368 22.92 -13.50 0.47
CA ASP A 368 22.69 -14.10 1.80
C ASP A 368 21.19 -14.28 2.11
N LEU A 369 20.46 -14.74 1.10
CA LEU A 369 19.05 -15.11 1.18
C LEU A 369 18.92 -16.65 1.21
N THR A 370 17.99 -17.13 2.02
CA THR A 370 17.67 -18.56 2.16
C THR A 370 16.35 -18.85 1.45
N CYS A 371 16.40 -19.66 0.40
CA CYS A 371 15.23 -20.08 -0.36
C CYS A 371 14.61 -21.35 0.25
N THR A 372 13.31 -21.30 0.55
CA THR A 372 12.50 -22.47 0.93
C THR A 372 11.36 -22.61 -0.07
N PHE A 373 11.30 -23.73 -0.79
CA PHE A 373 10.25 -23.98 -1.77
C PHE A 373 9.03 -24.64 -1.13
N ILE A 374 7.86 -24.01 -1.30
CA ILE A 374 6.60 -24.40 -0.66
C ILE A 374 5.68 -24.99 -1.72
N ASP A 375 5.19 -26.20 -1.48
CA ASP A 375 4.16 -26.81 -2.34
C ASP A 375 2.79 -26.19 -2.03
N ASP A 376 2.30 -25.37 -2.95
CA ASP A 376 1.04 -24.65 -2.84
C ASP A 376 0.03 -25.02 -3.94
N VAL A 377 0.34 -26.01 -4.78
CA VAL A 377 -0.33 -26.20 -6.07
C VAL A 377 -1.83 -26.45 -5.95
N VAL A 378 -2.21 -27.37 -5.07
CA VAL A 378 -3.61 -27.78 -4.89
C VAL A 378 -4.40 -26.72 -4.13
N SER A 379 -3.77 -26.08 -3.15
CA SER A 379 -4.40 -25.10 -2.27
C SER A 379 -4.59 -23.74 -2.94
N TYR A 380 -3.63 -23.31 -3.75
CA TYR A 380 -3.50 -21.94 -4.28
C TYR A 380 -3.32 -21.91 -5.81
N HIS A 381 -2.27 -22.52 -6.39
CA HIS A 381 -1.96 -22.37 -7.83
C HIS A 381 -3.13 -22.71 -8.75
N LYS A 382 -3.83 -23.83 -8.48
CA LYS A 382 -5.02 -24.24 -9.24
C LYS A 382 -6.20 -23.28 -9.15
N LYS A 383 -6.16 -22.34 -8.20
CA LYS A 383 -7.12 -21.25 -8.02
C LYS A 383 -6.58 -19.89 -8.50
N LEU A 384 -5.53 -19.92 -9.33
CA LEU A 384 -4.92 -18.74 -9.96
C LEU A 384 -4.25 -17.77 -8.95
N GLY A 385 -3.64 -18.29 -7.89
CA GLY A 385 -2.79 -17.49 -6.98
C GLY A 385 -1.70 -18.36 -6.35
N GLU A 386 -0.71 -17.76 -5.71
CA GLU A 386 0.40 -18.51 -5.08
C GLU A 386 0.55 -18.14 -3.59
N VAL A 387 1.69 -18.52 -2.98
CA VAL A 387 2.05 -18.25 -1.58
C VAL A 387 1.78 -16.79 -1.15
N HIS A 388 2.20 -15.77 -1.91
CA HIS A 388 1.98 -14.37 -1.53
C HIS A 388 0.49 -14.01 -1.54
N CYS A 389 -0.26 -14.40 -2.57
CA CYS A 389 -1.71 -14.20 -2.61
C CYS A 389 -2.45 -14.91 -1.44
N GLY A 390 -1.89 -16.01 -0.94
CA GLY A 390 -2.42 -16.78 0.17
C GLY A 390 -2.04 -16.28 1.56
N THR A 391 -1.13 -15.30 1.68
CA THR A 391 -0.55 -14.85 2.94
C THR A 391 -0.51 -13.33 3.05
N ASN A 392 -0.26 -12.78 4.24
CA ASN A 392 -0.04 -11.35 4.41
C ASN A 392 0.92 -11.12 5.60
N VAL A 393 1.85 -10.17 5.47
CA VAL A 393 2.92 -9.94 6.44
C VAL A 393 2.81 -8.55 7.05
N ARG A 394 2.52 -8.49 8.35
CA ARG A 394 2.65 -7.24 9.11
C ARG A 394 4.12 -6.95 9.41
N ARG A 395 4.63 -5.82 8.91
CA ARG A 395 6.03 -5.41 9.06
C ARG A 395 6.19 -4.28 10.07
N LYS A 396 7.43 -4.09 10.56
CA LYS A 396 7.79 -2.94 11.38
C LYS A 396 7.69 -1.65 10.54
N PRO A 397 7.10 -0.55 11.06
CA PRO A 397 7.10 0.74 10.37
C PRO A 397 8.52 1.27 10.12
N PHE A 398 8.66 2.15 9.13
CA PHE A 398 9.90 2.86 8.88
C PHE A 398 10.35 3.67 10.11
N SER A 399 11.66 3.77 10.31
CA SER A 399 12.24 4.64 11.35
C SER A 399 12.11 6.11 10.98
N PHE A 400 12.25 6.43 9.68
CA PHE A 400 12.06 7.76 9.10
C PHE A 400 10.65 8.30 9.39
N LYS A 401 10.55 9.58 9.77
CA LYS A 401 9.27 10.19 10.12
C LYS A 401 8.67 10.88 8.90
N TRP A 402 7.46 10.49 8.52
CA TRP A 402 6.81 10.99 7.30
C TRP A 402 6.68 12.51 7.23
N TRP A 403 6.51 13.19 8.37
CA TRP A 403 6.42 14.66 8.45
C TRP A 403 7.77 15.37 8.26
N GLN A 404 8.88 14.63 8.12
CA GLN A 404 10.19 15.14 7.75
C GLN A 404 10.43 15.07 6.23
N MET A 405 9.48 14.55 5.46
CA MET A 405 9.56 14.63 4.00
C MET A 405 9.43 16.07 3.54
N GLU A 406 10.25 16.47 2.58
CA GLU A 406 10.09 17.73 1.89
C GLU A 406 8.82 17.66 1.02
N GLU A 407 7.93 18.63 1.18
CA GLU A 407 6.83 18.75 0.25
C GLU A 407 7.39 19.05 -1.14
N PRO A 408 6.87 18.44 -2.22
CA PRO A 408 7.24 18.85 -3.57
C PRO A 408 7.02 20.35 -3.67
N GLN A 409 8.07 21.14 -3.92
CA GLN A 409 7.87 22.52 -4.33
C GLN A 409 6.96 22.46 -5.56
N SER A 410 5.81 23.13 -5.49
CA SER A 410 4.95 23.35 -6.64
C SER A 410 5.82 24.02 -7.70
N GLY A 411 6.24 23.26 -8.71
CA GLY A 411 6.99 23.79 -9.84
C GLY A 411 6.11 24.80 -10.56
N ASN A 412 6.67 25.98 -10.80
CA ASN A 412 6.15 26.99 -11.74
C ASN A 412 5.98 26.41 -13.14
#